data_AF-A0A956RI30-F1
#
_entry.id   AF-A0A956RI30-F1
#
_cell.length_a   1.000
_cell.length_b   1.000
_cell.length_c   1.000
_cell.angle_alpha   90.00
_cell.angle_beta   90.00
_cell.angle_gamma   90.00
#
_symmetry.space_group_name_H-M   'P 1'
#
loop_
_entity.id
_entity.type
_entity.pdbx_description
1 polymer ?
#
loop_
_entity_poly.entity_id
_entity_poly.type
_entity_poly.pdbx_seq_one_letter_code
_entity_poly.pdbx_strand_id
1 'polypeptide(L)' 'LVPGSVWTGSAFGGARGRSDVRKSVDWYMDGKINIDDLITHTLPLDKINDAFHLMHEGQSIRTVVTF' A
#
# COMPACT_ATOMS: atom_id res chain seq x y z
N LEU A 1 2.30 28.44 -10.96
CA LEU A 1 2.51 27.62 -12.17
C LEU A 1 3.71 28.18 -12.91
N VAL A 2 4.80 27.41 -13.01
CA VAL A 2 6.02 27.81 -13.72
C VAL A 2 5.88 27.42 -15.19
N PRO A 3 6.18 28.30 -16.17
CA PRO A 3 6.12 27.94 -17.59
C PRO A 3 6.91 26.65 -17.89
N GLY A 4 6.31 25.72 -18.64
CA GLY A 4 6.90 24.41 -18.96
C GLY A 4 6.61 23.28 -17.97
N SER A 5 5.94 23.56 -16.84
CA SER A 5 5.52 22.53 -15.89
C SER A 5 4.24 21.83 -16.36
N VAL A 6 4.17 20.50 -16.26
CA VAL A 6 2.95 19.71 -16.51
C VAL A 6 2.42 19.18 -15.18
N TRP A 7 1.13 19.37 -14.94
CA TRP A 7 0.43 18.78 -13.80
C TRP A 7 -0.36 17.56 -14.27
N THR A 8 -0.10 16.41 -13.65
CA THR A 8 -0.77 15.15 -13.97
C THR A 8 -1.22 14.46 -12.69
N GLY A 9 -2.23 13.60 -12.82
CA GLY A 9 -2.74 12.75 -11.74
C GLY A 9 -2.71 11.29 -12.14
N SER A 10 -2.98 10.42 -11.18
CA SER A 10 -3.06 8.97 -11.43
C SER A 10 -4.15 8.34 -10.57
N ALA A 11 -4.87 7.40 -11.16
CA ALA A 11 -5.68 6.44 -10.41
C ALA A 11 -4.92 5.11 -10.40
N PHE A 12 -4.75 4.51 -9.21
CA PHE A 12 -4.09 3.22 -9.05
C PHE A 12 -2.68 3.13 -9.68
N GLY A 13 -1.93 4.24 -9.70
CA GLY A 13 -0.60 4.30 -10.31
C GLY A 13 -0.59 4.13 -11.84
N GLY A 14 -1.75 4.21 -12.50
CA GLY A 14 -1.90 3.95 -13.93
C GLY A 14 -1.91 2.46 -14.30
N ALA A 15 -1.94 1.57 -13.30
CA ALA A 15 -1.93 0.14 -13.50
C ALA A 15 -3.31 -0.39 -13.93
N ARG A 16 -3.30 -1.40 -14.80
CA ARG A 16 -4.52 -2.16 -15.14
C ARG A 16 -4.66 -3.30 -14.15
N GLY A 17 -5.66 -3.22 -13.28
CA GLY A 17 -5.84 -4.13 -12.13
C GLY A 17 -5.55 -5.60 -12.45
N ARG A 18 -6.28 -6.22 -13.38
CA ARG A 18 -6.12 -7.66 -13.67
C ARG A 18 -4.74 -8.07 -14.18
N SER A 19 -4.10 -7.28 -15.06
CA SER A 19 -2.85 -7.67 -15.70
C SER A 19 -1.61 -7.22 -14.94
N ASP A 20 -1.65 -6.03 -14.32
CA ASP A 20 -0.47 -5.41 -13.72
C ASP A 20 -0.34 -5.74 -12.22
N VAL A 21 -1.43 -6.10 -11.52
CA VAL A 21 -1.33 -6.64 -10.15
C VAL A 21 -0.62 -8.00 -10.15
N ARG A 22 -0.93 -8.88 -11.10
CA ARG A 22 -0.26 -10.18 -11.22
C ARG A 22 1.25 -10.02 -11.37
N LYS A 23 1.70 -9.10 -12.23
CA LYS A 23 3.13 -8.80 -12.40
C LYS A 23 3.78 -8.29 -11.13
N SER A 24 3.04 -7.49 -10.35
CA SER A 24 3.55 -6.97 -9.07
C SER A 24 3.75 -8.09 -8.05
N VAL A 25 2.86 -9.09 -8.04
CA VAL A 25 3.05 -10.31 -7.24
C VAL A 25 4.28 -11.09 -7.73
N ASP A 26 4.43 -11.28 -9.04
CA ASP A 26 5.62 -11.96 -9.59
C ASP A 26 6.91 -11.24 -9.16
N TRP A 27 6.94 -9.90 -9.20
CA TRP A 27 8.10 -9.13 -8.73
C TRP A 27 8.39 -9.29 -7.25
N TYR A 28 7.34 -9.36 -6.41
CA TYR A 28 7.50 -9.62 -4.99
C TYR A 28 8.09 -11.01 -4.74
N MET A 29 7.55 -12.04 -5.39
CA MET A 29 8.03 -13.42 -5.27
C MET A 29 9.46 -13.58 -5.80
N ASP A 30 9.83 -12.84 -6.84
CA ASP A 30 11.20 -12.77 -7.38
C ASP A 30 12.16 -11.94 -6.50
N GLY A 31 11.69 -11.36 -5.39
CA GLY A 31 12.51 -10.50 -4.51
C GLY A 31 12.89 -9.14 -5.11
N LYS A 32 12.23 -8.72 -6.20
CA LYS A 32 12.51 -7.44 -6.89
C LYS A 32 11.93 -6.24 -6.17
N ILE A 33 10.91 -6.44 -5.34
CA ILE A 33 10.29 -5.41 -4.52
C ILE A 33 10.10 -5.94 -3.10
N ASN A 34 10.30 -5.07 -2.11
CA ASN A 34 10.08 -5.38 -0.71
C ASN A 34 8.71 -4.86 -0.27
N ILE A 35 7.85 -5.76 0.18
CA ILE A 35 6.52 -5.43 0.71
C ILE A 35 6.48 -5.68 2.22
N ASP A 36 7.27 -6.63 2.73
CA ASP A 36 7.23 -7.06 4.14
C ASP A 36 7.56 -5.92 5.10
N ASP A 37 8.57 -5.11 4.79
CA ASP A 37 8.97 -3.97 5.65
C ASP A 37 7.90 -2.86 5.73
N LEU A 38 6.92 -2.87 4.83
CA LEU A 38 5.80 -1.93 4.89
C LEU A 38 4.76 -2.36 5.94
N ILE A 39 4.74 -3.65 6.32
CA ILE A 39 3.82 -4.20 7.30
C ILE A 39 4.36 -3.96 8.70
N THR A 40 3.91 -2.87 9.32
CA THR A 40 4.33 -2.48 10.67
C THR A 40 3.53 -3.15 11.78
N HIS A 41 2.28 -3.54 11.49
CA HIS A 41 1.35 -4.10 12.46
C HIS A 41 0.51 -5.22 11.85
N THR A 42 0.22 -6.25 12.64
CA THR A 42 -0.75 -7.30 12.30
C THR A 42 -1.71 -7.44 13.46
N LEU A 43 -3.01 -7.26 13.20
CA LEU A 43 -4.05 -7.27 14.23
C LEU A 43 -5.21 -8.18 13.83
N PRO A 44 -5.85 -8.87 14.78
CA PRO A 44 -7.10 -9.59 14.50
C PRO A 44 -8.27 -8.63 14.25
N LEU A 45 -9.30 -9.11 13.52
CA LEU A 45 -10.45 -8.32 13.08
C LEU A 45 -11.25 -7.69 14.24
N ASP A 46 -11.29 -8.33 15.41
CA ASP A 46 -11.90 -7.80 16.63
C ASP A 46 -11.23 -6.50 17.12
N LYS A 47 -9.98 -6.25 16.72
CA LYS A 47 -9.22 -5.02 17.01
C LYS A 47 -9.19 -4.01 15.87
N ILE A 48 -10.18 -4.04 14.97
CA ILE A 48 -10.21 -3.13 13.81
C ILE A 48 -10.12 -1.64 14.19
N ASN A 49 -10.72 -1.24 15.32
CA ASN A 49 -10.66 0.15 15.77
C ASN A 49 -9.25 0.56 16.22
N ASP A 50 -8.49 -0.33 16.85
CA ASP A 50 -7.09 -0.08 17.21
C ASP A 50 -6.25 0.16 15.94
N ALA A 51 -6.51 -0.58 14.85
CA ALA A 51 -5.85 -0.36 13.56
C ALA A 51 -6.11 1.05 13.00
N PHE A 52 -7.35 1.56 13.14
CA PHE A 52 -7.68 2.93 12.76
C PHE A 52 -7.00 3.96 13.66
N HIS A 53 -6.90 3.71 14.97
CA HIS A 53 -6.17 4.62 15.87
C HIS A 53 -4.70 4.73 15.48
N LEU A 54 -4.01 3.61 15.26
CA LEU A 54 -2.61 3.58 14.80
C LEU A 54 -2.39 4.35 13.49
N MET A 55 -3.34 4.27 12.56
CA MET A 55 -3.30 5.01 11.29
C MET A 55 -3.39 6.53 11.52
N HIS A 56 -4.31 7.00 12.37
CA HIS A 56 -4.49 8.43 12.64
C HIS A 56 -3.33 9.02 13.45
N GLU A 57 -2.72 8.25 14.34
CA GLU A 57 -1.56 8.67 15.13
C GLU A 57 -0.25 8.66 14.33
N GLY A 58 -0.27 8.17 13.08
CA GLY A 58 0.92 8.05 12.25
C GLY A 58 1.90 6.96 12.72
N GLN A 59 1.44 6.04 13.57
CA GLN A 59 2.24 4.94 14.11
C GLN A 59 2.25 3.72 13.19
N SER A 60 1.38 3.67 12.18
CA SER A 60 1.33 2.60 11.19
C SER A 60 1.69 3.09 9.78
N ILE A 61 2.52 2.31 9.07
CA ILE A 61 2.70 2.43 7.62
C ILE A 61 1.61 1.60 6.93
N ARG A 62 1.56 0.30 7.26
CA ARG A 62 0.46 -0.62 6.94
C ARG A 62 0.17 -1.51 8.14
N THR A 63 -1.12 -1.74 8.34
CA THR A 63 -1.65 -2.74 9.26
C THR A 63 -2.36 -3.83 8.46
N VAL A 64 -1.96 -5.09 8.65
CA VAL A 64 -2.68 -6.26 8.08
C VAL A 64 -3.69 -6.76 9.10
N VAL A 65 -4.93 -6.95 8.66
CA VAL A 65 -6.01 -7.46 9.52
C VAL A 65 -6.24 -8.94 9.23
N THR A 66 -6.16 -9.78 10.26
CA THR A 66 -6.39 -11.23 10.19
C THR A 66 -7.79 -11.61 10.68
N PHE A 67 -8.34 -12.73 10.20
CA PHE A 67 -9.70 -13.21 10.47
C PHE A 67 -9.71 -14.57 11.18
#